data_AF-A0A8R7V7U7-F1
#
_entry.id   AF-A0A8R7V7U7-F1
#
_cell.length_a   1.000
_cell.length_b   1.000
_cell.length_c   1.000
_cell.angle_alpha   90.00
_cell.angle_beta   90.00
_cell.angle_gamma   90.00
#
_symmetry.space_group_name_H-M   'P 1'
#
loop_
_entity.id
_entity.type
_entity.pdbx_description
1 polymer ?
#
loop_
_entity_poly.entity_id
_entity_poly.type
_entity_poly.pdbx_seq_one_letter_code
_entity_poly.pdbx_strand_id
1 'polypeptide(L)'
;MYQCHYSYNACGLGSDGTERLVNLVQEMQHRKTPENGGPNLYGAKITGGGSGGSVCVIGKNCLQSAEEIAEIQQRYKAATGYLPIVFDGSSPGAGKFGYLKIRRRRP
;
A
#
# COMPACT_ATOMS: atom_id res chain seq x y z
N MET A 1 -7.41 -2.71 5.92
CA MET A 1 -6.91 -2.23 4.61
C MET A 1 -7.88 -2.61 3.50
N TYR A 2 -8.09 -3.90 3.19
CA TYR A 2 -8.97 -4.33 2.10
C TYR A 2 -10.41 -3.81 2.20
N GLN A 3 -11.02 -3.85 3.39
CA GLN A 3 -12.37 -3.30 3.59
C GLN A 3 -12.47 -1.81 3.23
N CYS A 4 -11.44 -1.00 3.55
CA CYS A 4 -11.40 0.40 3.10
C CYS A 4 -11.31 0.52 1.58
N HIS A 5 -10.57 -0.36 0.91
CA HIS A 5 -10.54 -0.38 -0.56
C HIS A 5 -11.92 -0.67 -1.14
N TYR A 6 -12.63 -1.66 -0.60
CA TYR A 6 -14.00 -1.97 -1.02
C TYR A 6 -14.96 -0.79 -0.83
N SER A 7 -14.81 0.00 0.25
CA SER A 7 -15.59 1.23 0.42
C SER A 7 -15.29 2.28 -0.65
N TYR A 8 -14.02 2.42 -1.08
CA TYR A 8 -13.68 3.32 -2.21
C TYR A 8 -14.35 2.84 -3.50
N ASN A 9 -14.32 1.54 -3.78
CA ASN A 9 -14.97 0.96 -4.95
C ASN A 9 -16.50 1.18 -4.89
N ALA A 10 -17.13 0.95 -3.73
CA ALA A 10 -18.57 1.15 -3.54
C ALA A 10 -19.01 2.61 -3.75
N CYS A 11 -18.13 3.58 -3.48
CA CYS A 11 -18.39 5.00 -3.72
C CYS A 11 -17.99 5.46 -5.15
N GLY A 12 -17.66 4.54 -6.06
CA GLY A 12 -17.25 4.87 -7.43
C GLY A 12 -15.85 5.47 -7.56
N LEU A 13 -15.01 5.35 -6.53
CA LEU A 13 -13.63 5.83 -6.51
C LEU A 13 -12.60 4.72 -6.81
N GLY A 14 -13.07 3.55 -7.24
CA GLY A 14 -12.23 2.43 -7.65
C GLY A 14 -11.64 2.59 -9.04
N SER A 15 -10.76 1.67 -9.42
CA SER A 15 -10.31 1.48 -10.81
C SER A 15 -9.77 0.06 -11.00
N ASP A 16 -9.89 -0.49 -12.20
CA ASP A 16 -9.42 -1.83 -12.55
C ASP A 16 -7.93 -2.03 -12.20
N GLY A 17 -7.11 -1.00 -12.43
CA GLY A 17 -5.67 -1.06 -12.13
C GLY A 17 -5.39 -1.18 -10.63
N THR A 18 -6.02 -0.32 -9.83
CA THR A 18 -5.84 -0.38 -8.36
C THR A 18 -6.45 -1.63 -7.75
N GLU A 19 -7.59 -2.10 -8.27
CA GLU A 19 -8.24 -3.32 -7.81
C GLU A 19 -7.37 -4.54 -8.11
N ARG A 20 -6.79 -4.62 -9.30
CA ARG A 20 -5.85 -5.69 -9.66
C ARG A 20 -4.62 -5.69 -8.75
N LEU A 21 -4.04 -4.54 -8.42
CA LEU A 21 -2.91 -4.48 -7.47
C LEU A 21 -3.31 -4.97 -6.07
N VAL A 22 -4.48 -4.55 -5.57
CA VAL A 22 -4.98 -4.98 -4.27
C VAL A 22 -5.22 -6.49 -4.25
N ASN A 23 -5.81 -7.04 -5.32
CA ASN A 23 -6.05 -8.48 -5.46
C ASN A 23 -4.74 -9.27 -5.51
N LEU A 24 -3.72 -8.81 -6.25
CA LEU A 24 -2.40 -9.45 -6.27
C LEU A 24 -1.75 -9.48 -4.87
N VAL A 25 -1.86 -8.39 -4.10
CA VAL A 25 -1.37 -8.37 -2.71
C VAL A 25 -2.13 -9.36 -1.85
N GLN A 26 -3.45 -9.43 -2.00
CA GLN A 26 -4.29 -10.37 -1.26
C GLN A 26 -3.95 -11.83 -1.63
N GLU A 27 -3.66 -12.12 -2.90
CA GLU A 27 -3.16 -13.43 -3.34
C GLU A 27 -1.81 -13.75 -2.69
N MET A 28 -0.86 -12.80 -2.71
CA MET A 28 0.45 -12.98 -2.06
C MET A 28 0.32 -13.30 -0.57
N GLN A 29 -0.53 -12.56 0.14
CA GLN A 29 -0.80 -12.77 1.56
C GLN A 29 -1.33 -14.17 1.87
N HIS A 30 -2.13 -14.77 0.98
CA HIS A 30 -2.72 -16.09 1.18
C HIS A 30 -1.88 -17.25 0.62
N ARG A 31 -0.71 -16.97 0.01
CA ARG A 31 0.21 -18.05 -0.39
C ARG A 31 0.69 -18.78 0.87
N LYS A 32 0.72 -20.11 0.81
CA LYS A 32 1.17 -20.95 1.93
C LYS A 32 2.56 -20.49 2.37
N THR A 33 2.66 -19.91 3.57
CA THR A 33 3.95 -19.68 4.21
C THR A 33 4.50 -21.00 4.76
N PRO A 34 5.82 -21.24 4.70
CA PRO A 34 6.45 -22.36 5.38
C PRO A 34 6.20 -22.31 6.89
N GLU A 35 6.26 -23.47 7.53
CA GLU A 35 5.57 -23.91 8.76
C GLU A 35 5.52 -23.01 10.01
N ASN A 36 6.19 -21.85 10.09
CA ASN A 36 6.35 -21.12 11.38
C ASN A 36 6.26 -19.58 11.33
N GLY A 37 5.76 -18.97 10.24
CA GLY A 37 5.61 -17.52 10.19
C GLY A 37 4.39 -17.11 9.39
N GLY A 38 3.45 -16.39 10.00
CA GLY A 38 2.31 -15.80 9.29
C GLY A 38 2.74 -14.92 8.09
N PRO A 39 1.79 -14.39 7.31
CA PRO A 39 2.09 -13.73 6.05
C PRO A 39 3.04 -12.54 6.21
N ASN A 40 3.77 -12.19 5.15
CA ASN A 40 4.68 -11.04 5.16
C ASN A 40 3.94 -9.75 4.81
N LEU A 41 2.96 -9.81 3.89
CA LEU A 41 2.02 -8.72 3.62
C LEU A 41 0.71 -8.91 4.40
N TYR A 42 0.19 -7.82 4.94
CA TYR A 42 -0.99 -7.80 5.81
C TYR A 42 -2.21 -7.15 5.17
N GLY A 43 -2.01 -6.30 4.16
CA GLY A 43 -3.11 -5.64 3.49
C GLY A 43 -2.72 -4.61 2.46
N ALA A 44 -3.63 -4.32 1.54
CA ALA A 44 -3.51 -3.26 0.55
C ALA A 44 -4.79 -2.41 0.45
N LYS A 45 -4.64 -1.15 0.02
CA LYS A 45 -5.75 -0.28 -0.39
C LYS A 45 -5.29 0.87 -1.28
N ILE A 46 -6.21 1.47 -2.02
CA ILE A 46 -6.01 2.79 -2.65
C ILE A 46 -5.59 3.84 -1.61
N THR A 47 -4.67 4.73 -2.02
CA THR A 47 -4.30 5.92 -1.26
C THR A 47 -4.35 7.17 -2.15
N GLY A 48 -4.88 8.28 -1.63
CA GLY A 48 -5.21 9.48 -2.40
C GLY A 48 -6.70 9.59 -2.75
N GLY A 49 -7.02 10.31 -3.83
CA GLY A 49 -8.40 10.63 -4.23
C GLY A 49 -9.18 9.49 -4.91
N GLY A 50 -8.51 8.43 -5.36
CA GLY A 50 -9.13 7.31 -6.09
C GLY A 50 -9.14 7.49 -7.62
N SER A 51 -9.95 6.68 -8.31
CA SER A 51 -10.04 6.60 -9.78
C SER A 51 -8.71 6.24 -10.48
N GLY A 52 -7.84 5.51 -9.78
CA GLY A 52 -6.48 5.18 -10.22
C GLY A 52 -5.43 5.59 -9.20
N GLY A 53 -4.21 5.84 -9.69
CA GLY A 53 -3.10 6.29 -8.86
C GLY A 53 -2.41 5.16 -8.11
N SER A 54 -2.26 5.32 -6.80
CA SER A 54 -1.37 4.49 -5.97
C SER A 54 -2.13 3.57 -5.02
N VAL A 55 -1.56 2.38 -4.80
CA VAL A 55 -1.98 1.43 -3.76
C VAL A 55 -0.93 1.44 -2.65
N CYS A 56 -1.39 1.63 -1.41
CA CYS A 56 -0.58 1.44 -0.21
C CYS A 56 -0.66 -0.03 0.20
N VAL A 57 0.50 -0.64 0.44
CA VAL A 57 0.64 -2.00 0.96
C VAL A 57 1.29 -1.94 2.34
N ILE A 58 0.81 -2.73 3.28
CA ILE A 58 1.41 -2.87 4.62
C ILE A 58 1.92 -4.30 4.76
N GLY A 59 3.14 -4.45 5.25
CA GLY A 59 3.78 -5.73 5.53
C GLY A 59 4.93 -5.61 6.54
N LYS A 60 5.63 -6.72 6.79
CA LYS A 60 6.83 -6.75 7.61
C LYS A 60 7.94 -5.96 6.94
N ASN A 61 8.77 -5.27 7.73
CA ASN A 61 10.02 -4.69 7.23
C ASN A 61 11.10 -5.79 7.15
N CYS A 62 11.04 -6.60 6.11
CA CYS A 62 11.98 -7.68 5.86
C CYS A 62 12.17 -7.92 4.35
N LEU A 63 13.25 -8.63 4.00
CA LEU A 63 13.60 -8.91 2.61
C LEU A 63 12.49 -9.66 1.86
N GLN A 64 11.82 -10.61 2.53
CA GLN A 64 10.74 -11.40 1.94
C GLN A 64 9.57 -10.51 1.50
N SER A 65 9.21 -9.49 2.28
CA SER A 65 8.18 -8.54 1.87
C SER A 65 8.60 -7.77 0.61
N ALA A 66 9.87 -7.37 0.49
CA ALA A 66 10.38 -6.68 -0.68
C ALA A 66 10.37 -7.59 -1.93
N GLU A 67 10.72 -8.86 -1.78
CA GLU A 67 10.63 -9.88 -2.83
C GLU A 67 9.17 -10.09 -3.28
N GLU A 68 8.23 -10.19 -2.34
CA GLU A 68 6.79 -10.32 -2.65
C GLU A 68 6.26 -9.09 -3.39
N ILE A 69 6.67 -7.86 -3.00
CA ILE A 69 6.33 -6.62 -3.70
C ILE A 69 6.90 -6.60 -5.13
N ALA A 70 8.15 -7.03 -5.32
CA ALA A 70 8.76 -7.13 -6.65
C ALA A 70 8.00 -8.14 -7.52
N GLU A 71 7.56 -9.28 -6.96
CA GLU A 71 6.76 -10.25 -7.68
C GLU A 71 5.40 -9.67 -8.10
N ILE A 72 4.71 -8.95 -7.21
CA ILE A 72 3.45 -8.25 -7.53
C ILE A 72 3.67 -7.26 -8.69
N GLN A 73 4.75 -6.49 -8.66
CA GLN A 73 5.09 -5.53 -9.70
C GLN A 73 5.25 -6.20 -11.07
N GLN A 74 5.94 -7.35 -11.13
CA GLN A 74 6.11 -8.12 -12.36
C GLN A 74 4.81 -8.76 -12.85
N ARG A 75 4.00 -9.32 -11.94
CA ARG A 75 2.67 -9.88 -12.27
C ARG A 75 1.74 -8.82 -12.83
N TYR A 76 1.75 -7.62 -12.25
CA TYR A 76 0.97 -6.51 -12.75
C TYR A 76 1.42 -6.08 -14.15
N LYS A 77 2.74 -5.96 -14.37
CA LYS A 77 3.30 -5.66 -15.70
C LYS A 77 2.94 -6.72 -16.73
N ALA A 78 3.05 -8.00 -16.40
CA ALA A 78 2.70 -9.08 -17.30
C ALA A 78 1.21 -9.01 -17.71
N ALA A 79 0.33 -8.61 -16.81
CA ALA A 79 -1.10 -8.52 -17.08
C ALA A 79 -1.54 -7.22 -17.79
N THR A 80 -0.79 -6.13 -17.68
CA THR A 80 -1.24 -4.79 -18.13
C THR A 80 -0.28 -4.07 -19.08
N GLY A 81 0.95 -4.56 -19.24
CA GLY A 81 2.04 -3.89 -19.94
C GLY A 81 2.70 -2.75 -19.14
N TYR A 82 2.10 -2.29 -18.04
CA TYR A 82 2.62 -1.19 -17.22
C TYR A 82 3.40 -1.71 -16.01
N LEU A 83 4.62 -1.21 -15.79
CA LEU A 83 5.41 -1.50 -14.58
C LEU A 83 5.15 -0.40 -13.53
N PRO A 84 4.43 -0.69 -12.42
CA PRO A 84 4.15 0.33 -11.40
C PRO A 84 5.43 0.79 -10.69
N ILE A 85 5.50 2.06 -10.30
CA ILE A 85 6.61 2.58 -9.49
C ILE A 85 6.42 2.14 -8.04
N VAL A 86 7.48 1.59 -7.43
CA VAL A 86 7.49 1.23 -6.00
C VAL A 86 8.12 2.38 -5.21
N PHE A 87 7.37 2.89 -4.24
CA PHE A 87 7.86 3.85 -3.25
C PHE A 87 8.02 3.11 -1.91
N ASP A 88 9.24 3.13 -1.37
CA ASP A 88 9.55 2.52 -0.08
C ASP A 88 10.37 3.48 0.79
N GLY A 89 10.26 3.31 2.10
CA GLY A 89 10.90 4.14 3.11
C GLY A 89 10.03 5.30 3.61
N SER A 90 10.60 6.06 4.53
CA SER A 90 9.97 7.27 5.09
C SER A 90 11.02 8.35 5.28
N SER A 91 10.58 9.60 5.27
CA SER A 91 11.44 10.75 5.53
C SER A 91 11.02 11.48 6.81
N PRO A 92 11.94 12.24 7.43
CA PRO A 92 11.58 13.27 8.39
C PRO A 92 10.41 14.14 7.92
N GLY A 93 9.36 14.27 8.74
CA GLY A 93 8.30 15.24 8.51
C GLY A 93 8.75 16.67 8.84
N ALA A 94 8.01 17.67 8.35
CA ALA A 94 8.34 19.09 8.54
C ALA A 94 8.63 19.48 10.01
N GLY A 95 7.90 18.89 10.97
CA GLY A 95 8.09 19.14 12.38
C GLY A 95 9.49 18.79 12.92
N LYS A 96 10.24 17.90 12.25
CA LYS A 96 11.63 17.58 12.63
C LYS A 96 12.62 18.71 12.33
N PHE A 97 12.27 19.63 11.44
CA PHE A 97 13.14 20.75 11.03
C PHE A 97 12.84 22.07 11.75
N GLY A 98 11.95 22.04 12.76
CA GLY A 98 11.48 23.22 13.48
C GLY A 98 10.11 23.70 13.00
N TYR A 99 9.30 24.23 13.92
CA TYR A 99 7.96 24.72 13.63
C TYR A 99 7.56 25.86 14.58
N LEU A 100 6.69 26.76 14.12
CA LEU A 100 6.10 27.79 14.97
C LEU A 100 5.06 27.15 15.91
N LYS A 101 5.27 27.27 17.22
CA LYS A 101 4.31 26.78 18.23
C LYS A 101 3.46 27.93 18.73
N ILE A 102 2.21 28.02 18.26
CA ILE A 102 1.25 29.01 18.73
C ILE A 102 0.66 28.56 20.08
N ARG A 103 0.71 29.41 21.11
CA ARG A 103 0.11 29.16 22.42
C ARG A 103 -0.95 30.22 22.70
N ARG A 104 -2.15 29.80 23.07
CA ARG A 104 -3.20 30.71 23.55
C ARG A 104 -2.77 31.26 24.91
N ARG A 105 -2.72 32.58 25.07
CA ARG A 105 -2.57 33.20 26.40
C ARG A 105 -3.82 32.86 27.21
N ARG A 106 -3.64 32.35 28.44
CA ARG A 106 -4.74 32.28 29.40
C ARG A 106 -5.16 33.73 29.72
N PRO A 107 -6.47 33.99 29.89
CA PRO A 107 -6.95 35.30 30.34
C PRO A 107 -6.34 35.66 31.69
#